data_AF-A0A967N2P1-F1
#
_entry.id   AF-A0A967N2P1-F1
#
_cell.length_a   1.000
_cell.length_b   1.000
_cell.length_c   1.000
_cell.angle_alpha   90.00
_cell.angle_beta   90.00
_cell.angle_gamma   90.00
#
_symmetry.space_group_name_H-M   'P 1'
#
loop_
_entity.id
_entity.type
_entity.pdbx_description
1 polymer ?
#
loop_
_entity_poly.entity_id
_entity_poly.type
_entity_poly.pdbx_seq_one_letter_code
_entity_poly.pdbx_strand_id
1 'polypeptide(L)' 'ATTAAIDHNQYIKGNYAYQSNYRAGLRILDISNISGASLTEVAYFDIYPANDNPNFNGSWSNYP' A
#
# COMPACT_ATOMS: atom_id res chain seq x y z
N ALA A 1 -2.84 -7.37 -1.60
CA ALA A 1 -3.15 -7.83 -2.98
C ALA A 1 -1.99 -7.51 -3.90
N THR A 2 -1.85 -8.20 -5.03
CA THR A 2 -0.88 -7.82 -6.07
C THR A 2 -1.51 -6.76 -6.97
N THR A 3 -0.84 -5.61 -7.14
CA THR A 3 -1.27 -4.52 -8.03
C THR A 3 -0.13 -4.12 -8.96
N ALA A 4 -0.45 -3.55 -10.12
CA ALA A 4 0.53 -2.97 -11.04
C ALA A 4 0.85 -1.50 -10.74
N ALA A 5 0.18 -0.90 -9.75
CA ALA A 5 0.40 0.48 -9.36
C ALA A 5 1.82 0.68 -8.81
N ILE A 6 2.37 1.87 -9.06
CA ILE A 6 3.69 2.27 -8.57
C ILE A 6 3.58 2.55 -7.07
N ASP A 7 4.38 1.88 -6.25
CA ASP A 7 4.55 2.18 -4.84
C ASP A 7 5.41 3.45 -4.66
N HIS A 8 5.27 4.16 -3.53
CA HIS A 8 6.04 5.39 -3.31
C HIS A 8 6.53 5.56 -1.87
N ASN A 9 5.65 5.88 -0.92
CA ASN A 9 6.03 6.12 0.47
C ASN A 9 5.48 5.02 1.38
N GLN A 10 6.41 4.37 2.10
CA GLN A 10 6.14 3.24 2.98
C GLN A 10 6.47 3.64 4.42
N TYR A 11 5.49 3.55 5.33
CA TYR A 11 5.69 3.87 6.75
C TYR A 11 5.36 2.66 7.62
N ILE A 12 6.19 2.42 8.63
CA ILE A 12 5.97 1.34 9.60
C ILE A 12 5.47 1.92 10.91
N LYS A 13 4.37 1.36 11.44
CA LYS A 13 3.85 1.68 12.78
C LYS A 13 3.31 0.41 13.44
N GLY A 14 4.01 -0.04 14.48
CA GLY A 14 3.74 -1.32 15.13
C GLY A 14 3.92 -2.49 14.15
N ASN A 15 2.91 -3.34 14.04
CA ASN A 15 2.92 -4.51 13.14
C ASN A 15 2.37 -4.20 11.75
N TYR A 16 2.28 -2.93 11.35
CA TYR A 16 1.68 -2.55 10.08
C TYR A 16 2.61 -1.72 9.21
N ALA A 17 2.61 -2.02 7.91
CA ALA A 17 3.19 -1.22 6.86
C ALA A 17 2.07 -0.45 6.12
N TYR A 18 2.18 0.87 6.10
CA TYR A 18 1.26 1.80 5.44
C TYR A 18 1.90 2.24 4.12
N GLN A 19 1.32 1.81 3.02
CA GLN A 19 1.90 1.90 1.69
C GLN A 19 1.09 2.83 0.80
N SER A 20 1.68 3.96 0.40
CA SER A 20 1.13 4.74 -0.71
C SER A 20 1.46 4.08 -2.02
N ASN A 21 0.43 3.81 -2.81
CA ASN A 21 0.52 3.33 -4.18
C ASN A 21 -0.31 4.29 -5.04
N TYR A 22 0.30 4.92 -6.05
CA TYR A 22 -0.33 6.03 -6.78
C TYR A 22 -1.77 5.73 -7.16
N ARG A 23 -1.98 4.70 -7.98
CA ARG A 23 -3.30 4.36 -8.49
C ARG A 23 -4.05 3.27 -7.73
N ALA A 24 -3.40 2.61 -6.76
CA ALA A 24 -4.07 1.62 -5.89
C ALA A 24 -4.39 2.18 -4.49
N GLY A 25 -4.12 3.46 -4.25
CA GLY A 25 -4.42 4.17 -3.00
C GLY A 25 -3.49 3.80 -1.84
N LEU A 26 -4.03 3.89 -0.62
CA LEU A 26 -3.36 3.42 0.59
C LEU A 26 -3.59 1.90 0.73
N ARG A 27 -2.52 1.14 0.90
CA ARG A 27 -2.56 -0.29 1.26
C ARG A 27 -1.96 -0.46 2.65
N ILE A 28 -2.58 -1.24 3.51
CA ILE A 28 -2.08 -1.52 4.86
C ILE A 28 -1.81 -3.01 4.96
N LEU A 29 -0.55 -3.37 5.18
CA LEU A 29 -0.11 -4.75 5.35
C LEU A 29 0.20 -5.03 6.82
N ASP A 30 -0.29 -6.13 7.35
CA ASP A 30 0.24 -6.78 8.56
C ASP A 30 1.60 -7.42 8.23
N ILE A 31 2.60 -7.03 8.99
CA ILE A 31 3.99 -7.46 8.87
C ILE A 31 4.48 -8.25 10.10
N SER A 32 3.58 -8.69 10.96
CA SER A 32 3.91 -9.44 12.18
C SER A 32 4.64 -10.77 11.93
N ASN A 33 4.46 -11.37 10.74
CA ASN A 33 5.12 -12.62 10.34
C ASN A 33 6.14 -12.44 9.20
N ILE A 34 6.87 -11.32 9.20
CA ILE A 34 7.87 -11.04 8.16
C ILE A 34 9.04 -12.04 8.15
N SER A 35 9.37 -12.66 9.29
CA SER A 35 10.39 -13.72 9.38
C SER A 35 9.99 -14.99 8.62
N GLY A 36 8.69 -15.24 8.49
CA GLY A 36 8.12 -16.27 7.64
C GLY A 36 7.89 -15.84 6.19
N ALA A 37 8.41 -14.67 5.78
CA ALA A 37 8.19 -14.06 4.47
C ALA A 37 6.71 -13.88 4.11
N SER A 38 5.87 -13.63 5.12
CA SER A 38 4.42 -13.45 4.97
C SER A 38 4.04 -12.01 5.26
N LEU A 39 3.35 -11.39 4.29
CA LEU A 39 2.75 -10.07 4.40
C LEU A 39 1.27 -10.21 4.03
N THR A 40 0.38 -9.74 4.90
CA THR A 40 -1.07 -9.87 4.67
C THR A 40 -1.70 -8.50 4.60
N GLU A 41 -2.42 -8.21 3.53
CA GLU A 41 -3.17 -6.96 3.44
C GLU A 41 -4.40 -7.01 4.36
N VAL A 42 -4.51 -6.03 5.26
CA VAL A 42 -5.59 -5.96 6.25
C VAL A 42 -6.58 -4.84 5.97
N ALA A 43 -6.18 -3.82 5.21
CA ALA A 43 -7.06 -2.72 4.82
C ALA A 43 -6.53 -1.99 3.58
N TYR A 44 -7.43 -1.28 2.90
CA TYR A 44 -7.08 -0.38 1.82
C TYR A 44 -8.04 0.81 1.75
N PHE A 45 -7.59 1.91 1.15
CA PHE A 45 -8.44 3.05 0.79
C PHE A 45 -8.04 3.57 -0.58
N ASP A 46 -8.95 3.47 -1.54
CA ASP A 46 -8.72 3.80 -2.95
C ASP A 46 -9.26 5.19 -3.28
N ILE A 47 -8.37 6.05 -3.77
CA ILE A 47 -8.69 7.42 -4.21
C ILE A 47 -8.64 7.57 -5.74
N TYR A 48 -8.33 6.49 -6.46
CA TYR A 48 -8.25 6.43 -7.92
C TYR A 48 -8.88 5.14 -8.47
N PRO A 49 -10.22 4.97 -8.37
CA PRO A 49 -10.89 3.69 -8.69
C PRO A 49 -10.94 3.32 -10.17
N ALA A 50 -10.40 4.15 -11.06
CA ALA A 50 -10.52 3.96 -12.50
C ALA A 50 -9.63 2.82 -13.04
N ASN A 51 -8.43 2.62 -12.48
CA ASN A 51 -7.49 1.54 -12.83
C ASN A 51 -6.20 1.65 -12.00
N ASP A 52 -5.48 0.54 -11.90
CA ASP A 52 -4.20 0.39 -11.19
C ASP A 52 -2.95 0.46 -12.11
N ASN A 53 -3.07 1.05 -13.31
CA ASN A 53 -1.94 1.05 -14.26
C ASN A 53 -0.71 1.80 -13.69
N PRO A 54 0.52 1.42 -14.04
CA PRO A 54 1.74 2.03 -13.50
C PRO A 54 1.88 3.48 -13.97
N ASN A 55 1.44 4.43 -13.16
CA ASN A 55 1.44 5.87 -13.44
C ASN A 55 1.37 6.67 -12.14
N PHE A 56 1.63 7.98 -12.19
CA PHE A 56 1.88 8.83 -11.02
C PHE A 56 0.66 9.63 -10.51
N ASN A 57 -0.56 9.31 -10.95
CA ASN A 57 -1.77 9.95 -10.43
C ASN A 57 -2.26 9.24 -9.17
N GLY A 58 -2.64 9.98 -8.13
CA GLY A 58 -3.28 9.47 -6.92
C GLY A 58 -2.42 9.58 -5.66
N SER A 59 -2.26 8.50 -4.90
CA SER A 59 -1.65 8.53 -3.56
C SER A 59 -0.13 8.67 -3.62
N TRP A 60 0.37 9.90 -3.39
CA TRP A 60 1.79 10.21 -3.30
C TRP A 60 2.38 9.85 -1.92
N SER A 61 1.66 10.16 -0.84
CA SER A 61 2.09 9.88 0.53
C SER A 61 0.90 9.59 1.43
N ASN A 62 1.21 9.04 2.60
CA ASN A 62 0.33 8.95 3.75
C ASN A 62 1.14 9.39 4.99
N TYR A 63 0.49 9.51 6.14
CA TYR A 63 1.14 9.68 7.43
C TYR A 63 0.49 8.68 8.40
N PRO A 64 1.26 8.09 9.34
CA PRO A 64 0.70 7.40 10.50
C PRO A 64 -0.28 8.22 11.35
#